data_AF-A0A920JPD4-F1
#
_entry.id   AF-A0A920JPD4-F1
#
_cell.length_a   1.000
_cell.length_b   1.000
_cell.length_c   1.000
_cell.angle_alpha   90.00
_cell.angle_beta   90.00
_cell.angle_gamma   90.00
#
_symmetry.space_group_name_H-M   'P 1'
#
loop_
_entity.id
_entity.type
_entity.pdbx_description
1 polymer ?
#
loop_
_entity_poly.entity_id
_entity_poly.type
_entity_poly.pdbx_seq_one_letter_code
_entity_poly.pdbx_strand_id
1 'polypeptide(L)'
;MIKEKKPLLYGCKYLHISYEGGILEDPWAAPEESMWLRTNSIEKAPNKAELITLEFKKGDVIKINNKTLSPGRVLDKLNQLAEKHGIGRADIVENRYVGIKSRGCYETPGGTIYYKAHKEIWNQLHLIGKYFISKKIL
;
A
#
# COMPACT_ATOMS: atom_id res chain seq x y z
N MET A 1 -1.55 -4.16 38.04
CA MET A 1 -1.64 -2.79 37.49
C MET A 1 -2.01 -2.92 36.02
N ILE A 2 -3.23 -2.54 35.63
CA ILE A 2 -3.60 -2.46 34.21
C ILE A 2 -2.89 -1.21 33.68
N LYS A 3 -1.82 -1.39 32.88
CA LYS A 3 -1.24 -0.26 32.15
C LYS A 3 -2.32 0.25 31.20
N GLU A 4 -2.79 1.49 31.41
CA GLU A 4 -3.62 2.16 30.42
C GLU A 4 -2.90 2.10 29.06
N LYS A 5 -3.55 1.51 28.05
CA LYS A 5 -3.02 1.48 26.69
C LYS A 5 -3.01 2.92 26.18
N LYS A 6 -1.82 3.45 25.88
CA LYS A 6 -1.71 4.71 25.13
C LYS A 6 -2.52 4.60 23.83
N PRO A 7 -3.34 5.62 23.49
CA PRO A 7 -4.22 5.53 22.34
C PRO A 7 -3.41 5.44 21.04
N LEU A 8 -3.85 4.56 20.15
CA LEU A 8 -3.35 4.50 18.77
C LEU A 8 -3.92 5.70 18.01
N LEU A 9 -3.07 6.42 17.29
CA LEU A 9 -3.48 7.47 16.37
C LEU A 9 -3.53 6.89 14.96
N TYR A 10 -4.60 7.20 14.21
CA TYR A 10 -4.70 6.78 12.82
C TYR A 10 -5.32 7.83 11.91
N GLY A 11 -4.79 7.92 10.69
CA GLY A 11 -5.32 8.76 9.62
C GLY A 11 -5.83 7.89 8.48
N CYS A 12 -7.11 7.99 8.13
CA CYS A 12 -7.71 7.23 7.04
C CYS A 12 -7.94 8.13 5.82
N LYS A 13 -7.37 7.73 4.68
CA LYS A 13 -7.57 8.36 3.37
C LYS A 13 -7.85 7.29 2.33
N TYR A 14 -8.31 7.75 1.17
CA TYR A 14 -8.67 6.87 0.06
C TYR A 14 -7.52 5.95 -0.38
N LEU A 15 -6.29 6.47 -0.37
CA LEU A 15 -5.09 5.73 -0.76
C LEU A 15 -4.54 4.82 0.34
N HIS A 16 -4.50 5.31 1.59
CA HIS A 16 -3.87 4.58 2.68
C HIS A 16 -4.50 4.88 4.04
N ILE A 17 -4.25 3.99 5.01
CA ILE A 17 -4.40 4.25 6.43
C ILE A 17 -3.01 4.27 7.07
N SER A 18 -2.74 5.25 7.91
CA SER A 18 -1.53 5.31 8.74
C SER A 18 -1.87 5.08 10.20
N TYR A 19 -0.97 4.42 10.92
CA TYR A 19 -1.08 4.11 12.34
C TYR A 19 0.22 4.50 13.05
N GLU A 20 0.12 5.21 14.17
CA GLU A 20 1.26 5.67 14.96
C GLU A 20 0.90 5.79 16.44
N GLY A 21 1.92 5.95 17.29
CA GLY A 21 1.71 6.06 18.73
C GLY A 21 1.37 4.73 19.41
N GLY A 22 0.92 4.82 20.66
CA GLY A 22 0.48 3.64 21.40
C GLY A 22 1.58 2.59 21.57
N ILE A 23 1.22 1.33 21.25
CA ILE A 23 2.13 0.17 21.28
C ILE A 23 3.24 0.26 20.22
N LEU A 24 3.05 1.03 19.15
CA LEU A 24 4.03 1.16 18.07
C LEU A 24 5.23 2.02 18.47
N GLU A 25 5.15 2.77 19.57
CA GLU A 25 6.32 3.51 20.07
C GLU A 25 7.44 2.59 20.57
N ASP A 26 7.15 1.31 20.85
CA ASP A 26 8.15 0.28 21.13
C ASP A 26 8.42 -0.53 19.85
N PRO A 27 9.59 -0.40 19.19
CA PRO A 27 9.92 -1.16 17.98
C PRO A 27 9.97 -2.67 18.19
N TRP A 28 10.09 -3.14 19.44
CA TRP A 28 10.12 -4.56 19.77
C TRP A 28 8.73 -5.18 19.92
N ALA A 29 7.70 -4.34 20.04
CA ALA A 29 6.31 -4.81 20.11
C ALA A 29 5.78 -5.11 18.70
N ALA A 30 5.15 -6.26 18.50
CA ALA A 30 4.49 -6.55 17.23
C ALA A 30 3.21 -5.70 17.06
N PRO A 31 2.86 -5.28 15.83
CA PRO A 31 1.57 -4.66 15.54
C PRO A 31 0.41 -5.60 15.94
N GLU A 32 -0.58 -5.08 16.69
CA GLU A 32 -1.73 -5.89 17.11
C GLU A 32 -2.68 -6.12 15.93
N GLU A 33 -3.19 -7.34 15.72
CA GLU A 33 -4.04 -7.60 14.55
C GLU A 33 -5.30 -6.71 14.50
N SER A 34 -5.86 -6.37 15.66
CA SER A 34 -7.03 -5.49 15.78
C SER A 34 -6.79 -4.05 15.33
N MET A 35 -5.54 -3.64 15.14
CA MET A 35 -5.22 -2.30 14.66
C MET A 35 -5.43 -2.14 13.15
N TRP A 36 -5.32 -3.23 12.39
CA TRP A 36 -5.43 -3.19 10.93
C TRP A 36 -6.91 -3.13 10.55
N LEU A 37 -7.34 -1.97 10.04
CA LEU A 37 -8.76 -1.69 9.79
C LEU A 37 -9.19 -2.07 8.38
N ARG A 38 -8.25 -2.24 7.44
CA ARG A 38 -8.56 -2.26 6.01
C ARG A 38 -8.27 -3.59 5.33
N THR A 39 -7.09 -4.14 5.59
CA THR A 39 -6.59 -5.36 4.94
C THR A 39 -6.79 -6.58 5.83
N ASN A 40 -7.10 -7.72 5.23
CA ASN A 40 -7.08 -9.00 5.94
C ASN A 40 -5.65 -9.35 6.38
N SER A 41 -5.52 -10.08 7.48
CA SER A 41 -4.27 -10.74 7.81
C SER A 41 -3.94 -11.80 6.74
N ILE A 42 -2.67 -12.15 6.61
CA ILE A 42 -2.25 -13.14 5.62
C ILE A 42 -2.86 -14.53 5.94
N GLU A 43 -3.09 -14.80 7.22
CA GLU A 43 -3.74 -16.01 7.74
C GLU A 43 -5.24 -16.07 7.41
N LYS A 44 -5.89 -14.92 7.23
CA LYS A 44 -7.30 -14.80 6.83
C LYS A 44 -7.47 -14.60 5.32
N ALA A 45 -6.38 -14.40 4.58
CA ALA A 45 -6.43 -14.26 3.13
C ALA A 45 -6.81 -15.59 2.45
N PRO A 46 -7.46 -15.55 1.27
CA PRO A 46 -7.75 -16.76 0.52
C PRO A 46 -6.48 -17.53 0.11
N ASN A 47 -6.49 -18.85 0.26
CA ASN A 47 -5.40 -19.74 -0.18
C ASN A 47 -5.29 -19.90 -1.72
N LYS A 48 -6.06 -19.13 -2.50
CA LYS A 48 -6.06 -19.19 -3.96
C LYS A 48 -5.72 -17.83 -4.54
N ALA A 49 -4.68 -17.80 -5.37
CA ALA A 49 -4.29 -16.61 -6.10
C ALA A 49 -5.41 -16.13 -7.05
N GLU A 50 -5.53 -14.81 -7.16
CA GLU A 50 -6.47 -14.16 -8.08
C GLU A 50 -5.68 -13.42 -9.15
N LEU A 51 -5.82 -13.85 -10.41
CA LEU A 51 -5.19 -13.19 -11.54
C LEU A 51 -6.03 -11.97 -11.94
N ILE A 52 -5.36 -10.83 -12.11
CA ILE A 52 -5.99 -9.61 -12.59
C ILE A 52 -5.22 -9.08 -13.80
N THR A 53 -5.95 -8.53 -14.76
CA THR A 53 -5.37 -7.87 -15.93
C THR A 53 -5.59 -6.38 -15.83
N LEU A 54 -4.52 -5.60 -16.00
CA LEU A 54 -4.55 -4.15 -15.98
C LEU A 54 -4.21 -3.62 -17.37
N GLU A 55 -5.06 -2.76 -17.91
CA GLU A 55 -4.80 -2.07 -19.17
C GLU A 55 -4.35 -0.64 -18.87
N PHE A 56 -3.24 -0.25 -19.48
CA PHE A 56 -2.65 1.07 -19.29
C PHE A 56 -2.78 1.92 -20.54
N LYS A 57 -2.96 3.23 -20.35
CA LYS A 57 -2.92 4.23 -21.41
C LYS A 57 -2.15 5.44 -20.89
N LYS A 58 -1.04 5.78 -21.55
CA LYS A 58 -0.16 6.91 -21.18
C LYS A 58 0.30 6.88 -19.71
N GLY A 59 0.53 5.69 -19.15
CA GLY A 59 0.97 5.51 -17.76
C GLY A 59 -0.17 5.32 -16.76
N ASP A 60 -1.41 5.61 -17.11
CA ASP A 60 -2.55 5.42 -16.20
C ASP A 60 -3.27 4.10 -16.46
N VAL A 61 -3.72 3.43 -15.39
CA VAL A 61 -4.62 2.28 -15.52
C VAL A 61 -6.00 2.76 -15.93
N ILE A 62 -6.51 2.23 -17.04
CA ILE A 62 -7.85 2.56 -17.58
C ILE A 62 -8.84 1.40 -17.49
N LYS A 63 -8.36 0.15 -17.39
CA LYS A 63 -9.21 -1.03 -17.23
C LYS A 63 -8.65 -2.04 -16.22
N ILE A 64 -9.56 -2.75 -15.57
CA ILE A 64 -9.28 -3.93 -14.73
C ILE A 64 -10.18 -5.06 -15.20
N ASN A 65 -9.61 -6.23 -15.53
CA ASN A 65 -10.34 -7.41 -16.01
C ASN A 65 -11.33 -7.06 -17.14
N ASN A 66 -10.83 -6.38 -18.18
CA ASN A 66 -11.58 -5.90 -19.36
C ASN A 66 -12.69 -4.86 -19.08
N LYS A 67 -12.84 -4.37 -17.84
CA LYS A 67 -13.82 -3.33 -17.50
C LYS A 67 -13.14 -1.97 -17.42
N THR A 68 -13.64 -1.01 -18.20
CA THR A 68 -13.22 0.40 -18.13
C THR A 68 -13.76 1.04 -16.85
N LEU A 69 -12.87 1.74 -16.15
CA LEU A 69 -13.18 2.38 -14.87
C LEU A 69 -12.65 3.81 -14.86
N SER A 70 -13.31 4.71 -14.12
CA SER A 70 -12.73 6.02 -13.81
C SER A 70 -11.56 5.88 -12.83
N PRO A 71 -10.64 6.86 -12.74
CA PRO A 71 -9.44 6.75 -11.89
C PRO A 71 -9.74 6.41 -10.42
N GLY A 72 -10.76 7.04 -9.83
CA GLY A 72 -11.20 6.69 -8.47
C GLY A 72 -11.67 5.24 -8.36
N ARG A 73 -12.46 4.77 -9.33
CA ARG A 73 -12.99 3.40 -9.36
C ARG A 73 -11.92 2.34 -9.60
N VAL A 74 -10.85 2.68 -10.31
CA VAL A 74 -9.66 1.83 -10.44
C VAL A 74 -9.06 1.59 -9.06
N LEU A 75 -8.76 2.66 -8.32
CA LEU A 75 -8.15 2.53 -6.99
C LEU A 75 -9.08 1.82 -6.00
N ASP A 76 -10.39 2.11 -6.01
CA ASP A 76 -11.39 1.36 -5.22
C ASP A 76 -11.32 -0.14 -5.51
N LYS A 77 -11.31 -0.51 -6.80
CA LYS A 77 -11.32 -1.91 -7.19
C LYS A 77 -10.02 -2.60 -6.80
N LEU A 78 -8.88 -1.92 -6.96
CA LEU A 78 -7.58 -2.43 -6.52
C LEU A 78 -7.50 -2.56 -5.00
N ASN A 79 -8.08 -1.61 -4.24
CA ASN A 79 -8.19 -1.69 -2.80
C ASN A 79 -8.96 -2.95 -2.39
N GLN A 80 -10.18 -3.17 -2.90
CA GLN A 80 -10.98 -4.37 -2.58
C GLN A 80 -10.24 -5.68 -2.87
N LEU A 81 -9.51 -5.74 -3.99
CA LEU A 81 -8.74 -6.92 -4.37
C LEU A 81 -7.57 -7.13 -3.40
N ALA A 82 -6.77 -6.10 -3.14
CA ALA A 82 -5.62 -6.19 -2.25
C ALA A 82 -6.01 -6.43 -0.79
N GLU A 83 -7.05 -5.78 -0.30
CA GLU A 83 -7.59 -5.94 1.06
C GLU A 83 -7.94 -7.39 1.36
N LYS A 84 -8.65 -8.03 0.43
CA LYS A 84 -9.03 -9.44 0.51
C LYS A 84 -7.82 -10.36 0.67
N HIS A 85 -6.73 -10.06 -0.04
CA HIS A 85 -5.51 -10.87 -0.10
C HIS A 85 -4.41 -10.42 0.86
N GLY A 86 -4.70 -9.48 1.77
CA GLY A 86 -3.73 -8.99 2.77
C GLY A 86 -2.54 -8.21 2.18
N ILE A 87 -2.72 -7.61 1.01
CA ILE A 87 -1.67 -6.87 0.31
C ILE A 87 -1.61 -5.42 0.81
N GLY A 88 -0.40 -4.92 1.04
CA GLY A 88 -0.13 -3.50 1.25
C GLY A 88 0.02 -3.05 2.70
N ARG A 89 0.22 -3.98 3.64
CA ARG A 89 0.71 -3.65 4.99
C ARG A 89 2.22 -3.32 4.95
N ALA A 90 2.63 -2.28 5.65
CA ALA A 90 4.04 -1.95 5.89
C ALA A 90 4.23 -1.52 7.34
N ASP A 91 5.29 -1.98 7.97
CA ASP A 91 5.72 -1.60 9.32
C ASP A 91 7.15 -1.08 9.21
N ILE A 92 7.35 0.21 9.44
CA ILE A 92 8.63 0.89 9.20
C ILE A 92 8.97 1.85 10.31
N VAL A 93 10.28 2.05 10.52
CA VAL A 93 10.80 3.21 11.27
C VAL A 93 11.25 4.24 10.26
N GLU A 94 10.65 5.43 10.33
CA GLU A 94 10.90 6.53 9.41
C GLU A 94 11.54 7.73 10.11
N ASN A 95 12.28 8.54 9.36
CA ASN A 95 12.79 9.82 9.84
C ASN A 95 11.72 10.89 9.56
N ARG A 96 11.28 11.59 10.61
CA ARG A 96 10.41 12.75 10.47
C ARG A 96 11.23 13.99 10.14
N TYR A 97 10.58 14.93 9.45
CA TYR A 97 11.17 16.23 9.10
C TYR A 97 11.72 17.00 10.31
N VAL A 98 11.06 16.88 11.47
CA VAL A 98 11.47 17.54 12.72
C VAL A 98 12.68 16.90 13.42
N GLY A 99 13.37 15.96 12.77
CA GLY A 99 14.62 15.37 13.27
C GLY A 99 14.45 14.21 14.24
N ILE A 100 13.25 13.66 14.37
CA ILE A 100 12.98 12.48 15.22
C ILE A 100 12.69 11.25 14.36
N LYS A 101 12.94 10.07 14.91
CA LYS A 101 12.44 8.82 14.33
C LYS A 101 11.04 8.53 14.88
N SER A 102 10.21 7.92 14.05
CA SER A 102 8.89 7.44 14.44
C SER A 102 8.67 6.08 13.78
N ARG A 103 8.03 5.16 14.49
CA ARG A 103 7.56 3.91 13.89
C ARG A 103 6.13 4.11 13.43
N GLY A 104 5.88 3.79 12.17
CA GLY A 104 4.58 3.89 11.54
C GLY A 104 4.20 2.56 10.91
N CYS A 105 2.95 2.18 11.08
CA CYS A 105 2.33 1.09 10.35
C CYS A 105 1.39 1.68 9.29
N TYR A 106 1.36 1.09 8.10
CA TYR A 106 0.63 1.63 6.95
C TYR A 106 -0.14 0.54 6.21
N GLU A 107 -1.35 0.85 5.76
CA GLU A 107 -2.13 0.03 4.83
C GLU A 107 -2.37 0.79 3.54
N THR A 108 -1.70 0.40 2.46
CA THR A 108 -1.84 1.02 1.13
C THR A 108 -2.21 0.00 0.05
N PRO A 109 -3.36 -0.70 0.16
CA PRO A 109 -3.64 -1.91 -0.59
C PRO A 109 -3.61 -1.74 -2.12
N GLY A 110 -4.51 -0.92 -2.66
CA GLY A 110 -4.58 -0.68 -4.10
C GLY A 110 -3.38 0.11 -4.62
N GLY A 111 -2.79 0.98 -3.79
CA GLY A 111 -1.57 1.71 -4.11
C GLY A 111 -0.37 0.79 -4.30
N THR A 112 -0.23 -0.26 -3.50
CA THR A 112 0.81 -1.28 -3.65
C THR A 112 0.72 -2.00 -4.99
N ILE A 113 -0.48 -2.45 -5.38
CA ILE A 113 -0.70 -3.08 -6.69
C ILE A 113 -0.39 -2.09 -7.82
N TYR A 114 -0.94 -0.88 -7.74
CA TYR A 114 -0.77 0.14 -8.77
C TYR A 114 0.70 0.48 -8.98
N TYR A 115 1.44 0.76 -7.90
CA TYR A 115 2.85 1.09 -7.96
C TYR A 115 3.68 -0.03 -8.58
N LYS A 116 3.43 -1.29 -8.18
CA LYS A 116 4.14 -2.45 -8.72
C LYS A 116 3.87 -2.62 -10.22
N ALA A 117 2.60 -2.54 -10.65
CA ALA A 117 2.23 -2.68 -12.05
C ALA A 117 2.76 -1.53 -12.93
N HIS A 118 2.63 -0.29 -12.45
CA HIS A 118 3.16 0.89 -13.12
C HIS A 118 4.68 0.77 -13.30
N LYS A 119 5.42 0.44 -12.24
CA LYS A 119 6.88 0.24 -12.29
C LYS A 119 7.28 -0.83 -13.31
N GLU A 120 6.54 -1.93 -13.38
CA GLU A 120 6.82 -3.01 -14.32
C GLU A 120 6.66 -2.58 -15.77
N ILE A 121 5.60 -1.83 -16.10
CA ILE A 121 5.40 -1.29 -17.46
C ILE A 121 6.53 -0.34 -17.86
N TRP A 122 6.96 0.52 -16.94
CA TRP A 122 8.10 1.40 -17.19
C TRP A 122 9.38 0.61 -17.48
N ASN A 123 9.64 -0.46 -16.73
CA ASN A 123 10.79 -1.32 -16.95
C ASN A 123 10.71 -2.08 -18.28
N GLN A 124 9.53 -2.58 -18.67
CA GLN A 124 9.35 -3.31 -19.91
C GLN A 124 9.41 -2.41 -21.15
N LEU A 125 8.82 -1.21 -21.09
CA LEU A 125 8.95 -0.21 -22.17
C LEU A 125 10.41 0.21 -22.40
N HIS A 126 11.25 0.18 -21.36
CA HIS A 126 12.69 0.44 -21.49
C HIS A 126 13.42 -0.59 -22.36
N LEU A 127 12.93 -1.83 -22.42
CA LEU A 127 13.55 -2.91 -23.20
C LEU A 127 13.26 -2.81 -24.71
N ILE A 128 12.29 -1.99 -25.14
CA ILE A 128 11.78 -1.97 -26.51
C ILE A 128 12.22 -0.75 -27.35
N GLY A 129 12.94 0.22 -26.77
CA GLY A 129 13.49 1.33 -27.55
C GLY A 129 13.92 2.53 -26.70
N LYS A 130 15.01 3.17 -27.14
CA LYS A 130 15.68 4.36 -26.58
C LYS A 130 14.74 5.36 -25.88
N TYR A 131 14.58 5.24 -24.58
CA TYR A 131 14.16 6.34 -23.70
C TYR A 131 15.34 6.67 -22.76
N PHE A 132 15.99 7.81 -23.00
CA PHE A 132 17.05 8.32 -22.14
C PHE A 132 16.38 8.90 -20.88
N ILE A 133 16.27 8.10 -19.82
CA ILE A 133 15.71 8.54 -18.55
C ILE A 133 16.85 9.14 -17.73
N SER A 134 17.01 10.47 -17.74
CA SER A 134 17.72 11.15 -16.66
C SER A 134 16.77 11.31 -15.47
N LYS A 135 16.67 10.27 -14.64
CA LYS A 135 16.16 10.50 -13.29
C LYS A 135 17.24 11.27 -12.55
N LYS A 136 16.96 12.53 -12.25
CA LYS A 136 17.83 13.36 -11.41
C LYS A 136 17.91 12.68 -10.04
N ILE A 137 19.09 12.16 -9.71
CA ILE A 137 19.44 11.70 -8.37
C ILE A 137 19.96 12.94 -7.65
N LEU A 138 19.11 13.59 -6.86
CA LEU A 138 19.47 14.48 -5.76
C LEU A 138 18.42 14.30 -4.66
#